data_AF-A0A2S9GS66-F1
#
_entry.id   AF-A0A2S9GS66-F1
#
_cell.length_a   1.000
_cell.length_b   1.000
_cell.length_c   1.000
_cell.angle_alpha   90.00
_cell.angle_beta   90.00
_cell.angle_gamma   90.00
#
_symmetry.space_group_name_H-M   'P 1'
#
loop_
_entity.id
_entity.type
_entity.pdbx_description
1 polymer ?
#
loop_
_entity_poly.entity_id
_entity_poly.type
_entity_poly.pdbx_seq_one_letter_code
_entity_poly.pdbx_strand_id
1 'polypeptide(L)' 'LEPTFRRSVIYVVEHNDGGTLGVVLNRASETAVYNVLPQWAKLATKPKTMYIGGPVKRDAALCLATL' A
#
# COMPACT_ATOMS: atom_id res chain seq x y z
N LEU A 1 -22.68 3.98 -6.26
CA LEU A 1 -21.72 3.29 -5.38
C LEU A 1 -20.32 3.63 -5.86
N GLU A 2 -19.45 4.12 -4.99
CA GLU A 2 -18.09 4.53 -5.35
C GLU A 2 -17.22 3.28 -5.65
N PRO A 3 -16.63 3.16 -6.86
CA PRO A 3 -15.96 1.92 -7.29
C PRO A 3 -14.56 1.75 -6.71
N THR A 4 -13.97 2.80 -6.14
CA THR A 4 -12.56 2.81 -5.71
C THR A 4 -12.29 1.76 -4.66
N PHE A 5 -13.23 1.45 -3.75
CA PHE A 5 -13.03 0.45 -2.69
C PHE A 5 -13.69 -0.89 -2.98
N ARG A 6 -14.20 -1.10 -4.20
CA ARG A 6 -14.86 -2.37 -4.54
C ARG A 6 -13.87 -3.52 -4.41
N ARG A 7 -14.25 -4.53 -3.60
CA ARG A 7 -13.47 -5.75 -3.29
C ARG A 7 -12.08 -5.47 -2.71
N SER A 8 -11.86 -4.33 -2.04
CA SER A 8 -10.58 -4.07 -1.36
C SER A 8 -10.52 -4.67 0.04
N VAL A 9 -9.38 -5.21 0.41
CA VAL A 9 -9.00 -5.49 1.80
C VAL A 9 -8.16 -4.30 2.27
N ILE A 10 -8.63 -3.58 3.28
CA ILE A 10 -7.96 -2.38 3.80
C ILE A 10 -7.42 -2.69 5.19
N TYR A 11 -6.11 -2.49 5.37
CA TYR A 11 -5.47 -2.53 6.69
C TYR A 11 -5.54 -1.14 7.32
N VAL A 12 -6.19 -1.03 8.48
CA VAL A 12 -6.24 0.23 9.24
C VAL A 12 -4.92 0.41 9.98
N VAL A 13 -4.21 1.47 9.62
CA VAL A 13 -2.90 1.83 10.20
C VAL A 13 -3.10 2.73 11.41
N GLU A 14 -4.04 3.67 11.32
CA GLU A 14 -4.35 4.62 12.39
C GLU A 14 -5.84 4.98 12.36
N HIS A 15 -6.43 5.20 13.53
CA HIS A 15 -7.78 5.72 13.69
C HIS A 15 -7.82 6.68 14.88
N ASN A 16 -8.27 7.91 14.64
CA ASN A 16 -8.39 8.97 15.64
C ASN A 16 -9.58 9.89 15.30
N ASP A 17 -9.79 10.94 16.10
CA ASP A 17 -10.90 11.90 15.92
C ASP A 17 -10.83 12.67 14.58
N GLY A 18 -9.66 12.75 13.96
CA GLY A 18 -9.43 13.34 12.64
C GLY A 18 -9.68 12.38 11.47
N GLY A 19 -9.93 11.09 11.74
CA GLY A 19 -10.30 10.10 10.72
C GLY A 19 -9.49 8.80 10.78
N THR A 20 -9.55 8.05 9.68
CA THR A 20 -8.89 6.74 9.56
C THR A 20 -7.88 6.74 8.42
N LEU A 21 -6.65 6.33 8.71
CA LEU A 21 -5.65 6.00 7.71
C LEU A 21 -5.65 4.49 7.48
N GLY A 22 -5.83 4.08 6.23
CA GLY A 22 -5.72 2.69 5.84
C GLY A 22 -5.06 2.52 4.48
N VAL A 23 -4.54 1.31 4.24
CA VAL A 23 -3.91 0.95 2.98
C VAL A 23 -4.52 -0.33 2.41
N VAL A 24 -4.72 -0.35 1.09
CA VAL A 24 -5.26 -1.53 0.39
C VAL A 24 -4.18 -2.60 0.24
N LEU A 25 -4.46 -3.81 0.74
CA LEU A 25 -3.52 -4.95 0.73
C LEU A 25 -3.62 -5.83 -0.52
N ASN A 26 -4.77 -5.85 -1.19
CA ASN A 26 -5.05 -6.83 -2.25
C ASN A 26 -5.06 -6.24 -3.66
N ARG A 27 -4.26 -5.18 -3.88
CA ARG A 27 -4.10 -4.53 -5.19
C ARG A 27 -2.63 -4.30 -5.50
N ALA A 28 -1.97 -5.35 -5.95
CA ALA A 28 -0.65 -5.24 -6.55
C ALA A 28 -0.72 -4.36 -7.80
N SER A 29 0.32 -3.56 -8.03
CA SER A 29 0.57 -2.88 -9.30
C SER A 29 1.57 -3.68 -10.15
N GLU A 30 1.83 -3.19 -11.36
CA GLU A 30 2.85 -3.72 -12.26
C GLU A 30 4.25 -3.11 -11.99
N THR A 31 4.35 -2.17 -11.05
CA THR A 31 5.59 -1.46 -10.76
C THR A 31 6.44 -2.22 -9.74
N ALA A 32 7.60 -2.72 -10.17
CA ALA A 32 8.54 -3.36 -9.26
C ALA A 32 9.04 -2.40 -8.16
N VAL A 33 9.21 -2.90 -6.93
CA VAL A 33 9.77 -2.12 -5.80
C VAL A 33 11.13 -1.55 -6.15
N TYR A 34 11.97 -2.31 -6.87
CA TYR A 34 13.30 -1.86 -7.28
C TYR A 34 13.30 -0.57 -8.11
N ASN A 35 12.26 -0.37 -8.93
CA ASN A 35 12.18 0.79 -9.82
C ASN A 35 11.86 2.10 -9.06
N VAL A 36 11.29 2.00 -7.85
CA VAL A 36 10.88 3.16 -7.04
C VAL A 36 11.77 3.32 -5.80
N LEU A 37 12.04 2.21 -5.11
CA LEU A 37 12.76 2.14 -3.84
C LEU A 37 13.84 1.05 -3.89
N PRO A 38 14.93 1.22 -4.68
CA PRO A 38 15.91 0.18 -4.94
C PRO A 38 16.57 -0.37 -3.66
N GLN A 39 16.80 0.48 -2.66
CA GLN A 39 17.38 0.08 -1.38
C GLN A 39 16.46 -0.86 -0.57
N TRP A 40 15.14 -0.73 -0.74
CA TRP A 40 14.13 -1.55 -0.06
C TRP A 40 13.84 -2.87 -0.78
N ALA A 41 14.26 -3.02 -2.04
CA ALA A 41 13.97 -4.21 -2.84
C ALA A 41 14.49 -5.50 -2.21
N LYS A 42 15.56 -5.45 -1.40
CA LYS A 42 16.07 -6.62 -0.68
C LYS A 42 15.20 -7.02 0.52
N LEU A 43 14.52 -6.06 1.14
CA LEU A 43 13.65 -6.25 2.31
C LEU A 43 12.22 -6.68 1.92
N ALA A 44 11.77 -6.35 0.71
CA ALA A 44 10.43 -6.67 0.26
C ALA A 44 10.19 -8.18 0.09
N THR A 45 9.05 -8.66 0.62
CA THR A 45 8.54 -10.03 0.41
C THR A 45 8.14 -10.26 -1.05
N LYS A 46 8.10 -11.51 -1.51
CA LYS A 46 7.56 -11.84 -2.85
C LYS A 46 6.03 -11.71 -2.86
N PRO A 47 5.42 -11.19 -3.95
CA PRO A 47 6.07 -10.56 -5.10
C PRO A 47 6.59 -9.16 -4.74
N LYS A 48 7.80 -8.82 -5.22
CA LYS A 48 8.48 -7.55 -4.95
C LYS A 48 7.94 -6.40 -5.82
N THR A 49 6.63 -6.20 -5.77
CA THR A 49 5.90 -5.17 -6.51
C THR A 49 5.28 -4.15 -5.56
N MET A 50 5.08 -2.93 -6.05
CA MET A 50 4.35 -1.90 -5.33
C MET A 50 2.87 -2.26 -5.26
N TYR A 51 2.20 -1.82 -4.22
CA TYR A 51 0.75 -1.98 -4.06
C TYR A 51 0.08 -0.62 -4.15
N ILE A 52 -1.10 -0.55 -4.78
CA ILE A 52 -1.88 0.68 -4.84
C ILE A 52 -2.59 0.86 -3.50
N GLY A 53 -1.98 1.65 -2.61
CA GLY A 53 -2.47 1.85 -1.25
C GLY A 53 -3.83 2.54 -1.13
N GLY A 54 -4.23 3.35 -2.11
CA GLY A 54 -5.52 4.06 -2.12
C GLY A 54 -5.56 5.21 -3.12
N PRO A 55 -6.65 6.00 -3.14
CA PRO A 55 -6.78 7.14 -4.05
C PRO A 55 -5.95 8.37 -3.65
N VAL A 56 -5.46 8.44 -2.41
CA VAL A 56 -4.84 9.63 -1.82
C VAL A 56 -3.32 9.46 -1.67
N LYS A 57 -2.55 10.55 -1.80
CA LYS A 57 -1.07 10.61 -1.59
C LYS A 57 -0.30 9.50 -2.32
N ARG A 58 -0.47 9.40 -3.64
CA ARG A 58 0.16 8.36 -4.48
C ARG A 58 1.67 8.55 -4.71
N ASP A 59 2.21 9.67 -4.27
CA ASP A 59 3.64 10.03 -4.30
C ASP A 59 4.38 9.60 -3.03
N ALA A 60 3.67 9.09 -2.02
CA ALA A 60 4.25 8.55 -0.79
C ALA A 60 4.23 7.01 -0.78
N ALA A 61 5.20 6.40 -0.08
CA ALA A 61 5.25 4.97 0.15
C ALA A 61 5.08 4.66 1.65
N LEU A 62 4.27 3.64 1.95
CA LEU A 62 4.15 3.04 3.29
C LEU A 62 4.70 1.61 3.24
N CYS A 63 5.53 1.24 4.21
CA CYS A 63 5.99 -0.13 4.39
C CYS A 63 5.18 -0.81 5.51
N LEU A 64 4.69 -2.02 5.22
CA LEU A 64 4.11 -2.92 6.22
C LEU A 64 5.03 -4.13 6.36
N ALA A 65 5.38 -4.46 7.60
CA ALA A 65 6.26 -5.59 7.93
C ALA A 65 5.80 -6.24 9.24
N THR A 66 6.18 -7.49 9.44
CA THR A 66 6.04 -8.22 10.72
C THR A 66 7.43 -8.48 11.27
N LEU A 67 7.55 -8.64 12.59
CA LEU A 67 8.77 -9.08 13.27
C LEU A 67 8.93 -10.60 13.20
#